data_AF-A0A7W0YB54-F1
#
_entry.id   AF-A0A7W0YB54-F1
#
_cell.length_a   1.000
_cell.length_b   1.000
_cell.length_c   1.000
_cell.angle_alpha   90.00
_cell.angle_beta   90.00
_cell.angle_gamma   90.00
#
_symmetry.space_group_name_H-M   'P 1'
#
loop_
_entity.id
_entity.type
_entity.pdbx_description
1 polymer ?
#
loop_
_entity_poly.entity_id
_entity_poly.type
_entity_poly.pdbx_seq_one_letter_code
_entity_poly.pdbx_strand_id
1 'polypeptide(L)'
;MPLPRILVASVLALSALSSGACEHDHDPEGYATLQACFDVHTEEENLSVNEAVVVCCLDHAIGGQTEVCGATQAECVAYLSTALAADSATSAEIDASCTNYVTQREL
;
A
#
# COMPACT_ATOMS: atom_id res chain seq x y z
N MET A 1 10.43 -7.44 -64.23
CA MET A 1 10.57 -8.78 -63.61
C MET A 1 10.03 -8.70 -62.18
N PRO A 2 9.12 -9.61 -61.75
CA PRO A 2 8.37 -9.55 -60.49
C PRO A 2 9.08 -10.22 -59.28
N LEU A 3 8.51 -9.96 -58.09
CA LEU A 3 8.92 -10.21 -56.68
C LEU A 3 9.53 -11.59 -56.32
N PRO A 4 10.11 -11.68 -55.11
CA PRO A 4 9.45 -12.54 -54.11
C PRO A 4 9.22 -11.90 -52.73
N ARG A 5 8.01 -12.16 -52.19
CA ARG A 5 7.65 -12.16 -50.77
C ARG A 5 8.12 -13.46 -50.14
N ILE A 6 8.83 -13.45 -49.00
CA ILE A 6 9.06 -14.64 -48.17
C ILE A 6 9.16 -14.26 -46.67
N LEU A 7 8.21 -14.84 -45.91
CA LEU A 7 8.25 -15.42 -44.54
C LEU A 7 8.89 -14.63 -43.37
N VAL A 8 8.14 -14.24 -42.33
CA VAL A 8 7.51 -15.03 -41.23
C VAL A 8 8.49 -15.33 -40.07
N ALA A 9 8.00 -14.94 -38.89
CA ALA A 9 8.25 -15.43 -37.53
C ALA A 9 9.57 -15.08 -36.84
N SER A 10 9.39 -14.64 -35.59
CA SER A 10 10.10 -15.04 -34.36
C SER A 10 10.47 -13.81 -33.52
N VAL A 11 10.42 -13.75 -32.20
CA VAL A 11 10.13 -14.70 -31.12
C VAL A 11 10.21 -13.84 -29.82
N LEU A 12 9.35 -14.14 -28.86
CA LEU A 12 9.48 -13.93 -27.40
C LEU A 12 10.07 -12.62 -26.83
N ALA A 13 9.24 -11.92 -26.05
CA ALA A 13 9.67 -11.38 -24.75
C ALA A 13 8.55 -11.61 -23.73
N LEU A 14 8.62 -12.79 -23.11
CA LEU A 14 7.84 -13.17 -21.94
C LEU A 14 8.49 -12.50 -20.72
N SER A 15 8.02 -11.32 -20.34
CA SER A 15 8.43 -10.69 -19.09
C SER A 15 7.56 -11.25 -17.96
N ALA A 16 8.10 -12.29 -17.30
CA ALA A 16 7.58 -12.77 -16.04
C ALA A 16 7.63 -11.65 -15.00
N LEU A 17 6.47 -11.12 -14.59
CA LEU A 17 6.35 -10.52 -13.27
C LEU A 17 6.17 -11.66 -12.29
N SER A 18 7.29 -12.16 -11.78
CA SER A 18 7.35 -12.92 -10.55
C SER A 18 6.99 -11.99 -9.39
N SER A 19 5.70 -11.88 -9.08
CA SER A 19 5.27 -11.48 -7.74
C SER A 19 5.54 -12.67 -6.83
N GLY A 20 6.69 -12.66 -6.17
CA GLY A 20 6.95 -13.54 -5.06
C GLY A 20 5.93 -13.27 -3.98
N ALA A 21 4.93 -14.14 -3.86
CA ALA A 21 4.20 -14.31 -2.62
C ALA A 21 5.19 -14.98 -1.65
N CYS A 22 5.97 -14.16 -0.95
CA CYS A 22 6.73 -14.62 0.20
C CYS A 22 5.75 -14.98 1.30
N GLU A 23 5.94 -16.17 1.85
CA GLU A 23 5.25 -16.76 3.00
C GLU A 23 5.04 -15.71 4.11
N HIS A 24 3.78 -15.52 4.50
CA HIS A 24 3.39 -14.69 5.63
C HIS A 24 3.56 -15.52 6.91
N ASP A 25 4.75 -15.48 7.49
CA ASP A 25 5.03 -15.97 8.84
C ASP A 25 4.73 -14.81 9.80
N HIS A 26 3.85 -15.03 10.78
CA HIS A 26 3.43 -14.01 11.75
C HIS A 26 4.55 -13.68 12.76
N ASP A 27 5.67 -13.10 12.32
CA ASP A 27 6.49 -12.21 13.16
C ASP A 27 5.81 -10.82 13.18
N PRO A 28 6.14 -9.87 14.07
CA PRO A 28 5.70 -8.48 13.94
C PRO A 28 6.41 -7.82 12.73
N GLU A 29 6.12 -8.34 11.53
CA GLU A 29 6.73 -8.02 10.26
C GLU A 29 6.06 -6.77 9.71
N GLY A 30 6.86 -5.74 9.48
CA GLY A 30 6.38 -4.56 8.77
C GLY A 30 5.86 -4.93 7.37
N TYR A 31 4.96 -4.10 6.85
CA TYR A 31 4.44 -4.26 5.50
C TYR A 31 5.36 -3.59 4.48
N ALA A 32 5.42 -4.13 3.26
CA ALA A 32 6.19 -3.51 2.18
C ALA A 32 5.64 -2.13 1.77
N THR A 33 4.32 -1.96 1.85
CA THR A 33 3.61 -0.71 1.52
C THR A 33 2.47 -0.47 2.50
N LEU A 34 2.03 0.78 2.59
CA LEU A 34 0.87 1.13 3.40
C LEU A 34 -0.41 0.45 2.88
N GLN A 35 -0.58 0.36 1.55
CA GLN A 35 -1.73 -0.34 0.96
C GLN A 35 -1.81 -1.79 1.45
N ALA A 36 -0.69 -2.52 1.46
CA ALA A 36 -0.69 -3.91 1.92
C ALA A 36 -1.10 -4.04 3.40
N CYS A 37 -0.63 -3.12 4.23
CA CYS A 37 -1.08 -3.03 5.62
C CYS A 37 -2.59 -2.77 5.71
N PHE A 38 -3.05 -1.76 4.98
CA PHE A 38 -4.43 -1.32 4.98
C PHE A 38 -5.39 -2.44 4.53
N ASP A 39 -5.05 -3.15 3.46
CA ASP A 39 -5.86 -4.25 2.91
C ASP A 39 -5.97 -5.39 3.92
N VAL A 40 -4.88 -5.83 4.55
CA VAL A 40 -4.93 -6.88 5.57
C VAL A 40 -5.85 -6.47 6.73
N HIS A 41 -5.66 -5.25 7.25
CA HIS A 41 -6.44 -4.82 8.41
C HIS A 41 -7.91 -4.54 8.08
N THR A 42 -8.25 -4.09 6.87
CA THR A 42 -9.65 -3.82 6.50
C THR A 42 -10.37 -5.05 5.94
N GLU A 43 -9.70 -5.92 5.20
CA GLU A 43 -10.31 -7.05 4.50
C GLU A 43 -10.24 -8.36 5.32
N GLU A 44 -9.13 -8.62 6.00
CA GLU A 44 -8.94 -9.86 6.77
C GLU A 44 -9.36 -9.68 8.23
N GLU A 45 -8.92 -8.59 8.87
CA GLU A 45 -9.23 -8.30 10.27
C GLU A 45 -10.52 -7.49 10.47
N ASN A 46 -11.12 -7.00 9.36
CA ASN A 46 -12.38 -6.24 9.36
C ASN A 46 -12.36 -4.98 10.25
N LEU A 47 -11.18 -4.36 10.40
CA LEU A 47 -11.05 -3.06 11.05
C LEU A 47 -11.69 -1.96 10.20
N SER A 48 -12.18 -0.91 10.85
CA SER A 48 -12.60 0.28 10.14
C SER A 48 -11.42 0.97 9.47
N VAL A 49 -11.67 1.80 8.44
CA VAL A 49 -10.65 2.65 7.80
C VAL A 49 -9.84 3.43 8.83
N ASN A 50 -10.52 3.92 9.88
CA ASN A 50 -9.89 4.68 10.95
C ASN A 50 -8.92 3.84 11.78
N GLU A 51 -9.36 2.67 12.23
CA GLU A 51 -8.52 1.75 13.02
C GLU A 51 -7.34 1.23 12.20
N ALA A 52 -7.60 0.81 10.95
CA ALA A 52 -6.57 0.33 10.05
C ALA A 52 -5.48 1.38 9.78
N VAL A 53 -5.86 2.63 9.49
CA VAL A 53 -4.89 3.72 9.30
C VAL A 53 -4.06 3.96 10.56
N VAL A 54 -4.69 4.00 11.75
CA VAL A 54 -3.97 4.22 13.01
C VAL A 54 -2.96 3.10 13.26
N VAL A 55 -3.38 1.85 13.17
CA VAL A 55 -2.52 0.67 13.39
C VAL A 55 -1.38 0.64 12.37
N CYS A 56 -1.68 0.86 11.07
CA CYS A 56 -0.65 0.88 10.03
C CYS A 56 0.37 2.03 10.19
N CYS A 57 -0.04 3.16 10.75
CA CYS A 57 0.83 4.31 10.94
C CYS A 57 1.63 4.28 12.25
N LEU A 58 1.15 3.60 13.30
CA LEU A 58 1.78 3.55 14.62
C LEU A 58 2.51 2.24 14.89
N ASP A 59 1.88 1.11 14.55
CA ASP A 59 2.27 -0.19 15.07
C ASP A 59 3.06 -1.04 14.08
N HIS A 60 3.05 -0.65 12.79
CA HIS A 60 3.76 -1.37 11.73
C HIS A 60 4.82 -0.52 11.04
N ALA A 61 5.98 -1.13 10.81
CA ALA A 61 6.94 -0.56 9.88
C ALA A 61 6.40 -0.69 8.45
N ILE A 62 6.50 0.37 7.65
CA ILE A 62 6.08 0.40 6.25
C ILE A 62 7.32 0.62 5.38
N GLY A 63 7.59 -0.31 4.47
CA GLY A 63 8.81 -0.30 3.67
C GLY A 63 10.08 -0.35 4.51
N GLY A 64 10.01 -0.97 5.69
CA GLY A 64 11.11 -1.04 6.67
C GLY A 64 11.34 0.24 7.47
N GLN A 65 10.43 1.21 7.42
CA GLN A 65 10.50 2.45 8.20
C GLN A 65 9.33 2.55 9.17
N THR A 66 9.61 2.96 10.41
CA THR A 66 8.58 3.33 11.39
C THR A 66 8.19 4.79 11.18
N GLU A 67 6.96 5.17 11.58
CA GLU A 67 6.47 6.56 11.59
C GLU A 67 6.39 7.24 10.20
N VAL A 68 6.11 6.46 9.14
CA VAL A 68 6.04 6.98 7.75
C VAL A 68 4.93 7.99 7.50
N CYS A 69 3.88 8.00 8.34
CA CYS A 69 2.71 8.86 8.16
C CYS A 69 2.94 10.30 8.63
N GLY A 70 4.16 10.68 8.99
CA GLY A 70 4.53 12.04 9.37
C GLY A 70 4.04 12.46 10.75
N ALA A 71 4.41 13.66 11.20
CA ALA A 71 4.19 14.16 12.56
C ALA A 71 2.96 15.07 12.68
N THR A 72 2.38 15.52 11.58
CA THR A 72 1.21 16.40 11.59
C THR A 72 0.06 15.80 10.80
N GLN A 73 -1.16 16.30 11.03
CA GLN A 73 -2.32 15.85 10.27
C GLN A 73 -2.13 16.08 8.77
N ALA A 74 -1.59 17.24 8.39
CA ALA A 74 -1.35 17.58 6.99
C ALA A 74 -0.34 16.64 6.32
N GLU A 75 0.74 16.27 7.02
CA GLU A 75 1.71 15.29 6.52
C GLU A 75 1.08 13.91 6.37
N CYS A 76 0.28 13.48 7.33
CA CYS A 76 -0.46 12.22 7.25
C CYS A 76 -1.41 12.20 6.06
N VAL A 77 -2.23 13.24 5.87
CA VAL A 77 -3.17 13.30 4.74
C VAL A 77 -2.43 13.26 3.41
N ALA A 78 -1.32 14.01 3.30
CA ALA A 78 -0.49 14.00 2.10
C ALA A 78 0.10 12.62 1.83
N TYR A 79 0.59 11.93 2.86
CA TYR A 79 1.11 10.58 2.74
C TYR A 79 0.02 9.59 2.32
N LEU A 80 -1.08 9.49 3.06
CA LEU A 80 -2.18 8.55 2.81
C LEU A 80 -2.79 8.75 1.41
N SER A 81 -2.97 10.00 0.98
CA SER A 81 -3.52 10.32 -0.34
C SER A 81 -2.64 9.87 -1.52
N THR A 82 -1.35 9.57 -1.25
CA THR A 82 -0.40 9.05 -2.25
C THR A 82 -0.13 7.56 -2.10
N ALA A 83 -0.21 7.05 -0.87
CA ALA A 83 0.15 5.69 -0.53
C ALA A 83 -1.02 4.70 -0.62
N LEU A 84 -2.26 5.19 -0.50
CA LEU A 84 -3.48 4.40 -0.70
C LEU A 84 -4.02 4.54 -2.13
N ALA A 85 -4.66 3.48 -2.62
CA ALA A 85 -5.44 3.52 -3.84
C ALA A 85 -6.67 4.43 -3.66
N ALA A 86 -7.13 5.01 -4.77
CA ALA A 86 -8.13 6.06 -4.76
C ALA A 86 -9.51 5.62 -4.21
N ASP A 87 -9.77 4.31 -4.19
CA ASP A 87 -11.00 3.67 -3.74
C ASP A 87 -10.87 2.97 -2.38
N SER A 88 -9.67 2.94 -1.77
CA SER A 88 -9.47 2.33 -0.45
C SER A 88 -10.09 3.14 0.69
N ALA A 89 -10.13 4.45 0.57
CA ALA A 89 -10.73 5.35 1.56
C ALA A 89 -11.16 6.67 0.92
N THR A 90 -12.25 7.24 1.41
CA THR A 90 -12.66 8.59 1.01
C THR A 90 -11.78 9.65 1.66
N SER A 91 -11.72 10.85 1.08
CA SER A 91 -10.96 11.97 1.65
C SER A 91 -11.40 12.33 3.08
N ALA A 92 -12.70 12.21 3.37
CA ALA A 92 -13.24 12.47 4.70
C ALA A 92 -12.77 11.44 5.74
N GLU A 93 -12.68 10.16 5.34
CA GLU A 93 -12.15 9.11 6.20
C GLU A 93 -10.64 9.27 6.42
N ILE A 94 -9.89 9.64 5.38
CA ILE A 94 -8.46 9.97 5.50
C ILE A 94 -8.25 11.12 6.50
N ASP A 95 -8.99 12.22 6.36
CA ASP A 95 -8.88 13.38 7.26
C ASP A 95 -9.20 13.02 8.72
N ALA A 96 -10.28 12.27 8.94
CA ALA A 96 -10.69 11.82 10.27
C ALA A 96 -9.65 10.87 10.90
N SER A 97 -9.09 9.96 10.09
CA SER A 97 -8.09 9.00 10.53
C SER A 97 -6.76 9.64 10.85
N CYS A 98 -6.32 10.62 10.05
CA CYS A 98 -5.13 11.40 10.35
C CYS A 98 -5.28 12.27 11.60
N THR A 99 -6.48 12.78 11.89
CA THR A 99 -6.76 13.47 13.16
C THR A 99 -6.58 12.51 14.34
N ASN A 100 -7.14 11.30 14.23
CA ASN A 100 -7.05 10.29 15.29
C ASN A 100 -5.61 9.79 15.49
N TYR A 101 -4.91 9.47 14.40
CA TYR A 101 -3.50 9.05 14.40
C TYR A 101 -2.61 10.05 15.15
N VAL A 102 -2.70 11.34 14.80
CA VAL A 102 -1.91 12.39 15.48
C VAL A 102 -2.24 12.47 16.96
N THR A 103 -3.52 12.36 17.31
CA THR A 103 -3.96 12.36 18.71
C THR A 103 -3.36 11.18 19.48
N GLN A 104 -3.41 9.97 18.91
CA GLN A 104 -2.91 8.77 19.58
C GLN A 104 -1.39 8.72 19.68
N ARG A 105 -0.67 9.24 18.70
CA ARG A 105 0.80 9.33 18.74
C ARG A 105 1.32 10.21 19.89
N GLU A 106 0.49 11.13 20.39
CA GLU A 106 0.86 12.07 21.46
C GLU A 106 0.49 11.58 22.87
N LEU A 107 -0.15 10.41 23.01
CA LEU A 107 -0.54 9.80 24.30
C LEU A 107 0.61 8.97 24.91
#